data_AF-A0A563C7B7-F1
#
_entry.id   AF-A0A563C7B7-F1
#
_cell.length_a   1.000
_cell.length_b   1.000
_cell.length_c   1.000
_cell.angle_alpha   90.00
_cell.angle_beta   90.00
_cell.angle_gamma   90.00
#
_symmetry.space_group_name_H-M   'P 1'
#
loop_
_entity.id
_entity.type
_entity.pdbx_description
1 polymer ?
#
loop_
_entity_poly.entity_id
_entity_poly.type
_entity_poly.pdbx_seq_one_letter_code
_entity_poly.pdbx_strand_id
1 'polypeptide(L)'
;MNNHDIIKTFLPKRLDIRQLNSLQSTLRKSNIIVYGEIHGIKENSDVIYTLVKKLGVKRLAIEASPAVSNFINSVKTGSCDFSLVDEDLFDLSVLSLEMIKTIAILL
;
A
#
# COMPACT_ATOMS: atom_id res chain seq x y z
N MET A 1 -2.50 -1.72 -22.59
CA MET A 1 -1.40 -2.16 -21.70
C MET A 1 -1.98 -3.23 -20.81
N ASN A 2 -1.33 -4.39 -20.64
CA ASN A 2 -1.90 -5.44 -19.79
C ASN A 2 -1.70 -5.09 -18.31
N ASN A 3 -2.60 -5.54 -17.43
CA ASN A 3 -2.57 -5.29 -15.97
C ASN A 3 -1.18 -5.53 -15.35
N HIS A 4 -0.50 -6.58 -15.80
CA HIS A 4 0.83 -6.97 -15.36
C HIS A 4 1.91 -5.94 -15.74
N ASP A 5 1.76 -5.23 -16.87
CA ASP A 5 2.70 -4.22 -17.34
C ASP A 5 2.56 -2.89 -16.57
N ILE A 6 1.34 -2.56 -16.13
CA ILE A 6 1.06 -1.38 -15.29
C ILE A 6 1.76 -1.50 -13.93
N ILE A 7 1.80 -2.71 -13.35
CA ILE A 7 2.48 -2.94 -12.07
C ILE A 7 3.99 -2.91 -12.25
N LYS A 8 4.51 -3.63 -13.26
CA LYS A 8 5.96 -3.74 -13.47
C LYS A 8 6.61 -2.39 -13.67
N THR A 9 5.88 -1.44 -14.22
CA THR A 9 6.33 -0.06 -14.42
C THR A 9 6.07 0.84 -13.20
N PHE A 10 5.17 0.45 -12.29
CA PHE A 10 4.89 1.19 -11.07
C PHE A 10 5.89 0.83 -9.97
N LEU A 11 6.67 1.82 -9.55
CA LEU A 11 7.56 1.72 -8.41
C LEU A 11 7.32 2.91 -7.48
N PRO A 12 6.83 2.68 -6.24
CA PRO A 12 6.72 3.72 -5.23
C PRO A 12 8.08 4.37 -4.98
N LYS A 13 8.08 5.69 -4.82
CA LYS A 13 9.29 6.43 -4.50
C LYS A 13 9.68 6.15 -3.05
N ARG A 14 10.96 5.88 -2.83
CA ARG A 14 11.52 5.84 -1.48
C ARG A 14 11.74 7.27 -1.00
N LEU A 15 11.08 7.65 0.08
CA LEU A 15 11.22 8.99 0.67
C LEU A 15 12.31 9.01 1.74
N ASP A 16 12.98 10.15 1.87
CA ASP A 16 13.86 10.41 3.01
C ASP A 16 13.05 10.98 4.17
N ILE A 17 12.59 10.10 5.05
CA ILE A 17 11.86 10.48 6.26
C ILE A 17 12.88 10.87 7.32
N ARG A 18 13.09 12.18 7.49
CA ARG A 18 13.98 12.73 8.52
C ARG A 18 13.57 12.21 9.90
N GLN A 19 14.56 11.87 10.71
CA GLN A 19 14.37 11.36 12.08
C GLN A 19 13.62 10.02 12.20
N LEU A 20 13.45 9.24 11.13
CA LEU A 20 12.85 7.90 11.25
C LEU A 20 13.57 6.99 12.27
N ASN A 21 14.89 7.14 12.37
CA ASN A 21 15.71 6.39 13.32
C ASN A 21 15.40 6.75 14.79
N SER A 22 14.96 7.98 15.09
CA SER A 22 14.57 8.36 16.45
C SER A 22 13.25 7.72 16.87
N LEU A 23 12.35 7.47 15.91
CA LEU A 23 11.09 6.75 16.12
C LEU A 23 11.29 5.24 16.26
N GLN A 24 12.37 4.68 15.70
CA GLN A 24 12.58 3.24 15.63
C GLN A 24 12.60 2.56 17.01
N SER A 25 13.16 3.22 18.04
CA SER A 25 13.19 2.70 19.41
C SER A 25 11.79 2.62 20.03
N THR A 26 10.95 3.64 19.80
CA THR A 26 9.55 3.70 20.24
C THR A 26 8.67 2.68 19.49
N LEU A 27 8.95 2.47 18.20
CA LEU A 27 8.17 1.57 17.34
C LEU A 27 8.45 0.09 17.61
N ARG A 28 9.65 -0.28 18.10
CA ARG A 28 9.98 -1.69 18.45
C ARG A 28 9.06 -2.30 19.50
N LYS A 29 8.39 -1.47 20.32
CA LYS A 29 7.45 -1.91 21.37
C LYS A 29 5.98 -1.81 20.94
N SER A 30 5.71 -1.37 19.72
CA SER A 30 4.38 -0.95 19.29
C SER A 30 3.95 -1.68 18.01
N ASN A 31 2.65 -1.96 17.88
CA ASN A 31 2.07 -2.27 16.57
C ASN A 31 1.89 -0.94 15.83
N ILE A 32 2.52 -0.76 14.68
CA ILE A 32 2.37 0.48 13.90
C ILE A 32 0.96 0.50 13.29
N ILE A 33 0.15 1.47 13.72
CA ILE A 33 -1.16 1.76 13.14
C ILE A 33 -1.01 3.13 12.47
N VAL A 34 -1.01 3.17 11.14
CA VAL A 34 -0.97 4.43 10.39
C VAL A 34 -2.40 4.81 10.03
N TYR A 35 -2.95 5.79 10.74
CA TYR A 35 -4.20 6.47 10.36
C TYR A 35 -3.83 7.78 9.68
N GLY A 36 -3.95 7.82 8.36
CA GLY A 36 -3.93 9.04 7.57
C GLY A 36 -4.83 8.80 6.37
N GLU A 37 -5.49 9.84 5.85
CA GLU A 37 -6.21 9.71 4.60
C GLU A 37 -5.28 9.14 3.53
N ILE A 38 -5.65 7.99 2.97
CA ILE A 38 -4.90 7.33 1.91
C ILE A 38 -5.40 7.79 0.53
N HIS A 39 -6.39 8.70 0.53
CA HIS A 39 -7.11 9.11 -0.66
C HIS A 39 -6.27 10.01 -1.58
N GLY A 40 -6.22 9.62 -2.85
CA GLY A 40 -5.87 10.48 -4.00
C GLY A 40 -4.43 11.00 -4.11
N ILE A 41 -3.59 10.86 -3.09
CA ILE A 41 -2.24 11.44 -3.07
C ILE A 41 -1.19 10.31 -3.15
N LYS A 42 -0.50 10.23 -4.29
CA LYS A 42 0.56 9.25 -4.56
C LYS A 42 1.61 9.21 -3.45
N GLU A 43 1.95 10.35 -2.89
CA GLU A 43 2.95 10.53 -1.84
C GLU A 43 2.61 9.71 -0.58
N ASN A 44 1.33 9.46 -0.29
CA ASN A 44 0.93 8.62 0.84
C ASN A 44 1.35 7.16 0.63
N SER A 45 1.21 6.67 -0.60
CA SER A 45 1.69 5.33 -0.98
C SER A 45 3.22 5.21 -0.85
N ASP A 46 3.95 6.26 -1.25
CA ASP A 46 5.40 6.35 -1.12
C ASP A 46 5.86 6.36 0.34
N VAL A 47 5.14 7.07 1.22
CA VAL A 47 5.38 7.07 2.68
C VAL A 47 5.16 5.68 3.27
N ILE A 48 4.02 5.04 3.01
CA ILE A 48 3.71 3.70 3.54
C ILE A 48 4.74 2.68 3.07
N TYR A 49 5.05 2.66 1.77
CA TYR A 49 6.10 1.80 1.22
C TYR A 49 7.43 1.99 1.94
N THR A 50 7.84 3.26 2.11
CA THR A 50 9.09 3.61 2.78
C THR A 50 9.10 3.14 4.23
N LEU A 51 8.03 3.36 4.98
CA LEU A 51 7.90 2.96 6.38
C LEU A 51 7.95 1.44 6.53
N VAL A 52 7.18 0.70 5.74
CA VAL A 52 7.14 -0.77 5.80
C VAL A 52 8.53 -1.36 5.55
N LYS A 53 9.23 -0.89 4.51
CA LYS A 53 10.58 -1.39 4.17
C LYS A 53 11.64 -0.96 5.18
N LYS A 54 11.66 0.31 5.63
CA LYS A 54 12.69 0.82 6.54
C LYS A 54 12.55 0.28 7.97
N LEU A 55 11.32 0.09 8.43
CA LEU A 55 11.04 -0.38 9.79
C LEU A 55 10.93 -1.90 9.89
N GLY A 56 10.94 -2.62 8.77
CA GLY A 56 10.85 -4.07 8.73
C GLY A 56 9.48 -4.59 9.18
N VAL A 57 8.41 -3.85 8.88
CA VAL A 57 7.04 -4.19 9.27
C VAL A 57 6.65 -5.55 8.66
N LYS A 58 6.14 -6.46 9.50
CA LYS A 58 5.77 -7.83 9.10
C LYS A 58 4.27 -8.01 8.86
N ARG A 59 3.44 -7.12 9.40
CA ARG A 59 1.99 -7.18 9.29
C ARG A 59 1.46 -5.79 9.00
N LEU A 60 0.69 -5.66 7.93
CA LEU A 60 0.03 -4.43 7.53
C LEU A 60 -1.48 -4.66 7.62
N ALA A 61 -2.15 -3.88 8.46
CA ALA A 61 -3.61 -3.80 8.49
C ALA A 61 -4.03 -2.63 7.59
N ILE A 62 -5.02 -2.86 6.74
CA ILE A 62 -5.42 -1.90 5.70
C ILE A 62 -6.93 -1.76 5.81
N GLU A 63 -7.37 -0.51 6.00
CA GLU A 63 -8.77 -0.17 5.83
C GLU A 63 -9.08 -0.19 4.33
N ALA A 64 -9.96 -1.10 3.93
CA ALA A 64 -10.24 -1.37 2.53
C ALA A 64 -11.73 -1.66 2.38
N SER A 65 -12.33 -1.22 1.27
CA SER A 65 -13.70 -1.58 0.96
C SER A 65 -13.79 -3.09 0.62
N PRO A 66 -14.95 -3.74 0.82
CA PRO A 66 -15.14 -5.12 0.38
C PRO A 66 -14.86 -5.34 -1.11
N ALA A 67 -15.04 -4.31 -1.94
CA ALA A 67 -14.81 -4.35 -3.38
C ALA A 67 -13.39 -4.75 -3.77
N VAL A 68 -12.38 -4.37 -2.97
CA VAL A 68 -10.97 -4.67 -3.28
C VAL A 68 -10.50 -5.99 -2.65
N SER A 69 -11.37 -6.70 -1.95
CA SER A 69 -11.03 -7.94 -1.23
C SER A 69 -10.57 -9.05 -2.19
N ASN A 70 -11.24 -9.19 -3.33
CA ASN A 70 -10.90 -10.20 -4.34
C ASN A 70 -9.50 -9.97 -4.91
N PHE A 71 -9.17 -8.71 -5.22
CA PHE A 71 -7.82 -8.32 -5.63
C PHE A 71 -6.78 -8.61 -4.55
N ILE A 72 -7.01 -8.21 -3.30
CA ILE A 72 -6.06 -8.45 -2.20
C ILE A 72 -5.81 -9.95 -2.01
N ASN A 73 -6.86 -10.77 -2.11
CA ASN A 73 -6.72 -12.22 -1.99
C ASN A 73 -5.94 -12.80 -3.18
N SER A 74 -6.17 -12.31 -4.40
CA SER A 74 -5.39 -12.74 -5.56
C SER A 74 -3.90 -12.45 -5.33
N VAL A 75 -3.56 -11.25 -4.86
CA VAL A 75 -2.18 -10.83 -4.57
C VAL A 75 -1.53 -11.76 -3.56
N LYS A 76 -2.22 -12.08 -2.47
CA LYS A 76 -1.71 -13.02 -1.44
C LYS A 76 -1.45 -14.42 -2.00
N THR A 77 -2.18 -14.82 -3.04
CA THR A 77 -1.96 -16.10 -3.74
C THR A 77 -0.90 -16.03 -4.84
N GLY A 78 -0.22 -14.89 -4.99
CA GLY A 78 0.82 -14.65 -5.99
C GLY A 78 0.30 -14.18 -7.35
N SER A 79 -1.00 -13.87 -7.47
CA SER A 79 -1.61 -13.39 -8.70
C SER A 79 -2.04 -11.94 -8.56
N CYS A 80 -1.49 -11.04 -9.38
CA CYS A 80 -1.88 -9.64 -9.34
C CYS A 80 -2.82 -9.31 -10.51
N ASP A 81 -4.12 -9.58 -10.30
CA ASP A 81 -5.16 -9.42 -11.31
C ASP A 81 -5.97 -8.14 -11.09
N PHE A 82 -5.55 -7.06 -11.74
CA PHE A 82 -6.24 -5.77 -11.66
C PHE A 82 -7.62 -5.76 -12.34
N SER A 83 -8.02 -6.81 -13.06
CA SER A 83 -9.41 -6.89 -13.55
C SER A 83 -10.42 -7.08 -12.42
N LEU A 84 -9.94 -7.49 -11.24
CA LEU A 84 -10.72 -7.60 -10.01
C LEU A 84 -10.89 -6.26 -9.29
N VAL A 85 -10.27 -5.20 -9.80
CA VAL A 85 -10.38 -3.85 -9.27
C VAL A 85 -11.35 -3.08 -10.14
N ASP A 86 -12.47 -2.68 -9.56
CA ASP A 86 -13.42 -1.79 -10.21
C ASP A 86 -12.97 -0.35 -10.01
N GLU A 87 -12.61 0.32 -11.12
CA GLU A 87 -12.07 1.66 -11.07
C GLU A 87 -13.11 2.71 -10.65
N ASP A 88 -14.39 2.48 -10.97
CA ASP A 88 -15.49 3.38 -10.62
C ASP A 88 -15.79 3.35 -9.10
N LEU A 89 -15.34 2.29 -8.42
CA LEU A 89 -15.42 2.18 -6.97
C LEU A 89 -14.30 2.94 -6.26
N PHE A 90 -13.27 3.44 -6.96
CA PHE A 90 -12.20 4.23 -6.33
C PHE A 90 -12.65 5.59 -5.84
N ASP A 91 -13.59 6.22 -6.55
CA ASP A 91 -14.18 7.51 -6.15
C ASP A 91 -15.00 7.39 -4.83
N LEU A 92 -15.36 6.16 -4.45
CA LEU A 92 -16.07 5.81 -3.22
C LEU A 92 -15.22 5.01 -2.22
N SER A 93 -13.99 4.66 -2.60
CA SER A 93 -13.10 3.75 -1.88
C SER A 93 -12.19 4.50 -0.92
N VAL A 94 -11.91 3.87 0.23
CA VAL A 94 -10.92 4.31 1.22
C VAL A 94 -9.47 4.28 0.69
N LEU A 95 -9.21 3.52 -0.38
CA LEU A 95 -7.88 3.29 -0.94
C LEU A 95 -7.75 3.86 -2.35
N SER A 96 -6.68 4.60 -2.62
CA SER A 96 -6.31 5.02 -3.98
C SER A 96 -5.71 3.88 -4.80
N LEU A 97 -5.73 4.00 -6.13
CA LEU A 97 -5.10 3.06 -7.05
C LEU A 97 -3.59 2.92 -6.78
N GLU A 98 -2.91 4.02 -6.44
CA GLU A 98 -1.49 4.04 -6.05
C GLU A 98 -1.24 3.22 -4.80
N MET A 99 -2.14 3.29 -3.81
CA MET A 99 -2.01 2.45 -2.62
C MET A 99 -2.25 0.98 -2.96
N ILE A 100 -3.24 0.66 -3.79
CA ILE A 100 -3.50 -0.73 -4.22
C ILE A 100 -2.27 -1.34 -4.91
N LYS A 101 -1.65 -0.58 -5.83
CA LYS A 101 -0.40 -1.01 -6.47
C LYS A 101 0.74 -1.17 -5.46
N THR A 102 0.83 -0.29 -4.47
CA THR A 102 1.84 -0.38 -3.41
C THR A 102 1.64 -1.62 -2.53
N ILE A 103 0.40 -1.93 -2.16
CA ILE A 103 0.04 -3.12 -1.39
C ILE A 103 0.43 -4.38 -2.16
N ALA A 104 0.18 -4.42 -3.47
CA ALA A 104 0.58 -5.53 -4.33
C ALA A 104 2.09 -5.80 -4.36
N ILE A 105 2.92 -4.77 -4.14
CA ILE A 105 4.39 -4.89 -4.05
C ILE A 105 4.84 -5.28 -2.64
N LEU A 106 4.05 -4.99 -1.61
CA LEU A 106 4.39 -5.22 -0.21
C LEU A 106 3.97 -6.61 0.31
N LEU A 107 2.90 -7.17 -0.22
CA LEU A 107 2.39 -8.51 0.09
C LEU A 107 3.11 -9.59 -0.74
#